data_AF-A8VFM2-F1
#
_entry.id   AF-A8VFM2-F1
#
_cell.length_a   1.000
_cell.length_b   1.000
_cell.length_c   1.000
_cell.angle_alpha   90.00
_cell.angle_beta   90.00
_cell.angle_gamma   90.00
#
_symmetry.space_group_name_H-M   'P 1'
#
loop_
_entity.id
_entity.type
_entity.pdbx_description
1 polymer ?
#
loop_
_entity_poly.entity_id
_entity_poly.type
_entity_poly.pdbx_seq_one_letter_code
_entity_poly.pdbx_strand_id
1 'polypeptide(L)' 'MFIPVIMAGGSGSRLWPLSRSAFPKQFLSLDSSSQHTMLQATIERLQGLPIAE' A
#
# COMPACT_ATOMS: atom_id res chain seq x y z
N MET A 1 13.99 15.30 -10.68
CA MET A 1 13.20 15.23 -9.44
C MET A 1 11.73 15.10 -9.85
N PHE A 2 10.95 14.20 -9.23
CA PHE A 2 9.57 13.91 -9.65
C PHE A 2 8.64 13.75 -8.45
N ILE A 3 7.33 13.91 -8.66
CA ILE A 3 6.31 13.69 -7.63
C ILE A 3 5.73 12.28 -7.81
N PRO A 4 5.99 11.33 -6.89
CA PRO A 4 5.38 10.01 -6.96
C PRO A 4 3.89 10.07 -6.61
N VAL A 5 3.05 9.40 -7.40
CA VAL A 5 1.63 9.26 -7.12
C VAL A 5 1.31 7.78 -6.92
N ILE A 6 0.86 7.41 -5.72
CA ILE A 6 0.44 6.04 -5.41
C ILE A 6 -1.07 5.93 -5.65
N MET A 7 -1.47 5.17 -6.67
CA MET A 7 -2.87 4.85 -6.91
C MET A 7 -3.35 3.74 -5.97
N ALA A 8 -4.06 4.11 -4.90
CA ALA A 8 -4.59 3.18 -3.89
C ALA A 8 -6.08 2.84 -4.14
N GLY A 9 -6.39 2.34 -5.34
CA GLY A 9 -7.75 1.98 -5.74
C GLY A 9 -8.13 0.50 -5.51
N GLY A 10 -9.43 0.24 -5.52
CA GLY A 10 -10.03 -1.10 -5.47
C GLY A 10 -10.30 -1.60 -4.06
N SER A 11 -11.50 -2.17 -3.85
CA SER A 11 -11.96 -2.68 -2.55
C SER A 11 -11.30 -3.98 -2.10
N GLY A 12 -10.53 -4.65 -2.98
CA GLY A 12 -9.87 -5.92 -2.67
C GLY A 12 -10.82 -7.11 -2.50
N SER A 13 -11.93 -7.18 -3.23
CA SER A 13 -12.95 -8.23 -3.08
C SER A 13 -12.41 -9.67 -3.13
N ARG A 14 -11.34 -9.93 -3.91
CA ARG A 14 -10.67 -11.24 -3.95
C ARG A 14 -9.96 -11.65 -2.65
N LEU A 15 -9.70 -10.69 -1.77
CA LEU A 15 -9.07 -10.90 -0.46
C LEU A 15 -10.10 -10.91 0.67
N TRP A 16 -11.39 -11.06 0.38
CA TRP A 16 -12.38 -11.35 1.41
C TRP A 16 -12.04 -12.71 2.07
N PRO A 17 -12.10 -12.87 3.41
CA PRO A 17 -12.70 -11.99 4.40
C PRO A 17 -11.74 -10.97 5.02
N LEU A 18 -10.53 -10.77 4.51
CA LEU A 18 -9.58 -9.80 5.06
C LEU A 18 -9.90 -8.37 4.60
N SER A 19 -10.21 -8.19 3.32
CA SER A 19 -10.58 -6.87 2.76
C SER A 19 -12.09 -6.62 2.85
N ARG A 20 -12.50 -5.40 3.22
CA ARG A 20 -13.91 -4.94 3.26
C ARG A 20 -14.06 -3.58 2.60
N SER A 21 -15.29 -3.17 2.30
CA SER A 21 -15.55 -1.84 1.74
C SER A 21 -15.02 -0.70 2.63
N ALA A 22 -15.11 -0.85 3.96
CA ALA A 22 -14.56 0.10 4.92
C ALA A 22 -13.06 -0.12 5.24
N PHE A 23 -12.49 -1.26 4.83
CA PHE A 23 -11.09 -1.62 5.09
C PHE A 23 -10.48 -2.29 3.85
N PRO A 24 -10.13 -1.49 2.82
CA PRO A 24 -9.66 -2.01 1.54
C PRO A 24 -8.23 -2.56 1.62
N LYS A 25 -7.86 -3.34 0.60
CA LYS A 25 -6.64 -4.18 0.58
C LYS A 25 -5.34 -3.45 0.95
N GLN A 26 -5.21 -2.18 0.58
CA GLN A 26 -3.97 -1.43 0.78
C GLN A 26 -3.61 -1.26 2.27
N PHE A 27 -4.59 -1.40 3.17
CA PHE A 27 -4.40 -1.33 4.61
C PHE A 27 -4.18 -2.70 5.27
N LEU A 28 -4.11 -3.79 4.50
CA LEU A 28 -3.77 -5.11 5.02
C LEU A 28 -2.26 -5.27 5.12
N SER A 29 -1.79 -5.88 6.21
CA SER A 29 -0.44 -6.44 6.30
C SER A 29 -0.50 -7.91 5.87
N LEU A 30 -0.05 -8.20 4.65
CA LEU A 30 -0.11 -9.56 4.07
C LEU A 30 1.26 -10.23 3.99
N ASP A 31 2.33 -9.46 4.15
CA ASP A 31 3.69 -9.99 4.20
C ASP A 31 3.94 -10.56 5.60
N SER A 32 4.29 -11.84 5.72
CA SER A 32 4.59 -12.46 7.01
C SER A 32 5.92 -12.00 7.61
N SER A 33 6.80 -11.40 6.80
CA SER A 33 8.12 -10.91 7.22
C SER A 33 8.08 -9.47 7.74
N SER A 34 6.96 -8.77 7.59
CA SER A 34 6.79 -7.36 7.97
C SER A 34 5.42 -7.11 8.60
N GLN A 35 5.32 -6.08 9.43
CA GLN A 35 4.03 -5.61 9.97
C GLN A 35 3.45 -4.44 9.17
N HIS A 36 4.09 -4.09 8.05
CA HIS A 36 3.66 -2.99 7.22
C HIS A 36 2.46 -3.37 6.35
N THR A 37 1.48 -2.47 6.33
CA THR A 37 0.41 -2.52 5.33
C THR A 37 0.99 -2.43 3.92
N MET A 38 0.26 -2.95 2.92
CA MET A 38 0.70 -2.84 1.52
C MET A 38 1.02 -1.38 1.11
N LEU A 39 0.26 -0.41 1.63
CA LEU A 39 0.51 1.01 1.39
C LEU A 39 1.81 1.49 2.01
N GLN A 40 2.07 1.16 3.28
CA GLN A 40 3.32 1.51 3.97
C GLN A 40 4.53 0.89 3.27
N ALA A 41 4.47 -0.41 2.93
CA ALA A 41 5.53 -1.06 2.16
C ALA A 41 5.72 -0.43 0.77
N THR A 42 4.68 0.17 0.18
CA THR A 42 4.80 0.93 -1.08
C THR A 42 5.54 2.24 -0.90
N ILE A 43 5.31 2.93 0.22
CA ILE A 43 6.01 4.17 0.57
C ILE A 43 7.48 3.87 0.86
N GLU A 44 7.80 2.79 1.57
CA GLU A 44 9.19 2.42 1.87
C GLU A 44 10.02 2.15 0.60
N ARG A 45 9.41 1.55 -0.43
CA ARG A 45 10.05 1.37 -1.74
C ARG A 45 10.43 2.69 -2.45
N LEU A 46 9.90 3.83 -2.00
CA LEU A 46 10.25 5.14 -2.54
C LEU A 46 11.53 5.72 -1.90
N GLN A 47 12.03 5.13 -0.81
CA GLN A 47 13.26 5.59 -0.16
C GLN A 47 14.45 5.52 -1.13
N GLY A 48 15.24 6.60 -1.17
CA GLY A 48 16.41 6.72 -2.05
C GLY A 48 16.11 7.18 -3.48
N LEU A 49 14.85 7.43 -3.83
CA LEU A 49 14.49 8.01 -5.13
C LEU A 49 14.58 9.56 -5.11
N PRO A 50 14.92 10.20 -6.24
CA PRO A 50 14.99 11.66 -6.35
C PRO A 50 13.59 12.29 -6.44
N ILE A 51 12.88 12.35 -5.31
CA ILE A 51 11.52 12.84 -5.15
C ILE A 51 11.52 14.35 -4.88
N ALA A 52 10.55 15.07 -5.41
CA ALA A 52 10.36 16.49 -5.13
C ALA A 52 9.85 16.71 -3.70
N GLU A 53 10.40 17.72 -3.01
CA GLU A 53 9.93 18.16 -1.69
C GLU A 53 8.49 18.69 -1.73
#